data_AF-A0A7Y7YJM9-F1
#
_entry.id   AF-A0A7Y7YJM9-F1
#
_cell.length_a   1.000
_cell.length_b   1.000
_cell.length_c   1.000
_cell.angle_alpha   90.00
_cell.angle_beta   90.00
_cell.angle_gamma   90.00
#
_symmetry.space_group_name_H-M   'P 1'
#
loop_
_entity.id
_entity.type
_entity.pdbx_description
1 polymer ?
#
loop_
_entity_poly.entity_id
_entity_poly.type
_entity_poly.pdbx_seq_one_letter_code
_entity_poly.pdbx_strand_id
1 'polypeptide(L)'
;MGILEKNFQIHYCKETTKFDGEDFGGYLVPMVSFCDIPLSEVKDHINKYGTYGIGLTKEWAERQGLNPALYINEKSSLARCLKDTIDCHIMEKEGDLEDLDESEKKY
;
A
#
# COMPACT_ATOMS: atom_id res chain seq x y z
N MET A 1 9.95 20.60 -6.85
CA MET A 1 8.51 20.40 -6.58
C MET A 1 8.33 19.32 -5.53
N GLY A 2 7.71 19.63 -4.40
CA GLY A 2 7.52 18.71 -3.26
C GLY A 2 6.04 18.41 -2.99
N ILE A 3 5.75 17.85 -1.81
CA ILE A 3 4.38 17.46 -1.40
C ILE A 3 3.36 18.61 -1.43
N LEU A 4 3.80 19.88 -1.28
CA LEU A 4 2.91 21.05 -1.35
C LEU A 4 2.33 21.32 -2.75
N GLU A 5 2.98 20.84 -3.81
CA GLU A 5 2.52 21.02 -5.19
C GLU A 5 1.96 19.72 -5.77
N LYS A 6 2.51 18.57 -5.37
CA LYS A 6 2.17 17.25 -5.91
C LYS A 6 1.24 16.42 -5.02
N ASN A 7 0.93 16.90 -3.81
CA ASN A 7 0.21 16.13 -2.78
C ASN A 7 0.90 14.80 -2.46
N PHE A 8 0.21 13.90 -1.74
CA PHE A 8 0.67 12.53 -1.53
C PHE A 8 0.66 11.76 -2.85
N GLN A 9 1.77 11.10 -3.15
CA GLN A 9 1.89 10.29 -4.36
C GLN A 9 1.63 8.82 -4.03
N ILE A 10 0.62 8.24 -4.68
CA ILE A 10 0.31 6.82 -4.61
C ILE A 10 1.31 6.07 -5.48
N HIS A 11 1.89 5.01 -4.93
CA HIS A 11 2.73 4.06 -5.65
C HIS A 11 2.07 2.68 -5.57
N TYR A 12 2.09 1.93 -6.66
CA TYR A 12 1.61 0.56 -6.65
C TYR A 12 2.74 -0.36 -6.24
N CYS A 13 2.50 -1.14 -5.19
CA CYS A 13 3.43 -2.15 -4.72
C CYS A 13 2.91 -3.53 -5.07
N LYS A 14 3.78 -4.33 -5.68
CA LYS A 14 3.49 -5.72 -6.01
C LYS A 14 3.59 -6.57 -4.76
N GLU A 15 2.48 -7.18 -4.38
CA GLU A 15 2.38 -8.01 -3.19
C GLU A 15 2.28 -9.49 -3.57
N THR A 16 2.69 -10.34 -2.64
CA THR A 16 2.54 -11.79 -2.74
C THR A 16 2.25 -12.35 -1.36
N THR A 17 1.25 -13.22 -1.29
CA THR A 17 0.79 -13.83 -0.05
C THR A 17 0.66 -15.33 -0.27
N LYS A 18 0.81 -16.12 0.78
CA LYS A 18 0.53 -17.55 0.73
C LYS A 18 -0.78 -17.83 1.42
N PHE A 19 -1.64 -18.63 0.79
CA PHE A 19 -2.87 -19.10 1.40
C PHE A 19 -2.87 -20.63 1.39
N ASP A 20 -2.93 -21.26 2.57
CA ASP A 20 -2.92 -22.72 2.73
C ASP A 20 -1.78 -23.43 1.94
N GLY A 21 -0.62 -22.76 1.79
CA GLY A 21 0.56 -23.29 1.09
C GLY A 21 0.61 -22.99 -0.41
N GLU A 22 -0.44 -22.39 -0.98
CA GLU A 22 -0.48 -21.91 -2.37
C GLU A 22 -0.01 -20.47 -2.45
N ASP A 23 0.87 -20.17 -3.42
CA ASP A 23 1.31 -18.81 -3.68
C ASP A 23 0.18 -18.03 -4.39
N PHE A 24 -0.32 -17.01 -3.72
CA PHE A 24 -1.26 -16.03 -4.25
C PHE A 24 -0.51 -14.71 -4.44
N GLY A 25 0.03 -14.51 -5.63
CA GLY A 25 0.92 -13.39 -5.92
C GLY A 25 0.55 -12.61 -7.17
N GLY A 26 1.17 -11.43 -7.31
CA GLY A 26 1.11 -10.64 -8.53
C GLY A 26 0.02 -9.58 -8.55
N TYR A 27 -0.60 -9.26 -7.42
CA TYR A 27 -1.54 -8.15 -7.32
C TYR A 27 -0.84 -6.86 -6.89
N LEU A 28 -1.34 -5.74 -7.41
CA LEU A 28 -0.81 -4.40 -7.13
C LEU A 28 -1.68 -3.73 -6.07
N VAL A 29 -1.06 -3.29 -4.98
CA VAL A 29 -1.73 -2.55 -3.91
C VAL A 29 -1.31 -1.09 -3.98
N PRO A 30 -2.24 -0.12 -4.12
CA PRO A 30 -1.92 1.29 -4.04
C PRO A 30 -1.53 1.66 -2.62
N MET A 31 -0.34 2.25 -2.44
CA MET A 31 0.21 2.62 -1.14
C MET A 31 0.81 4.02 -1.14
N VAL A 32 0.80 4.65 0.03
CA VAL A 32 1.55 5.88 0.33
C VAL A 32 2.43 5.58 1.54
N SER A 33 3.73 5.88 1.45
CA SER A 33 4.68 5.59 2.53
C SER A 33 4.78 6.77 3.50
N PHE A 34 4.69 6.46 4.79
CA PHE A 34 4.91 7.40 5.89
C PHE A 34 6.09 6.91 6.74
N CYS A 35 6.80 7.84 7.37
CA CYS A 35 7.83 7.53 8.36
C CYS A 35 7.27 7.80 9.76
N ASP A 36 7.27 6.79 10.63
CA ASP A 36 6.90 6.95 12.05
C ASP A 36 8.10 7.44 12.87
N ILE A 37 8.48 8.70 12.67
CA ILE A 37 9.62 9.33 13.35
C ILE A 37 9.07 10.34 14.37
N PRO A 38 9.43 10.23 15.66
CA PRO A 38 9.06 11.23 16.66
C PRO A 38 9.55 12.62 16.25
N LEU A 39 8.71 13.65 16.42
CA LEU A 39 9.05 15.04 16.05
C LEU A 39 10.34 15.54 16.73
N SER A 40 10.69 15.01 17.91
CA SER A 40 11.93 15.31 18.61
C SER A 40 13.19 14.87 17.85
N GLU A 41 13.08 13.83 17.02
CA GLU A 41 14.18 13.22 16.26
C GLU A 41 14.24 13.73 14.81
N VAL A 42 13.24 14.52 14.39
CA VAL A 42 13.13 15.04 13.02
C VAL A 42 14.26 16.02 12.66
N LYS A 43 14.85 16.72 13.63
CA LYS A 43 15.90 17.74 13.36
C LYS A 43 17.13 17.15 12.65
N ASP A 44 17.53 15.94 13.02
CA ASP A 44 18.69 15.27 12.39
C ASP A 44 18.34 14.67 11.02
N HIS A 45 17.05 14.44 10.77
CA HIS A 45 16.53 13.90 9.50
C HIS A 45 16.23 14.98 8.46
N ILE A 46 15.79 16.19 8.82
CA ILE A 46 15.46 17.26 7.86
C ILE A 46 16.66 17.56 6.95
N ASN A 47 17.87 17.68 7.51
CA ASN A 47 19.08 17.98 6.74
C ASN A 47 19.38 16.97 5.61
N LYS A 48 18.87 15.73 5.70
CA LYS A 48 19.06 14.68 4.68
C LYS A 48 17.97 14.68 3.60
N TYR A 49 16.76 15.10 3.94
CA TYR A 49 15.56 14.88 3.10
C TYR A 49 14.90 16.15 2.58
N GLY A 50 15.23 17.34 3.10
CA GLY A 50 14.72 18.59 2.54
C GLY A 50 14.76 19.79 3.49
N THR A 51 13.97 20.82 3.16
CA THR A 51 13.91 22.08 3.90
C THR A 51 12.73 22.16 4.87
N TYR A 52 11.81 21.19 4.81
CA TYR A 52 10.63 21.12 5.67
C TYR A 52 10.17 19.67 5.85
N GLY A 53 9.36 19.43 6.89
CA GLY A 53 8.67 18.16 7.13
C GLY A 53 7.19 18.41 7.40
N ILE A 54 6.35 17.42 7.08
CA ILE A 54 4.91 17.45 7.39
C ILE A 54 4.64 16.35 8.41
N GLY A 55 4.17 16.76 9.59
CA GLY A 55 3.67 15.83 10.60
C GLY A 55 2.17 15.63 10.43
N LEU A 56 1.71 14.39 10.54
CA LEU A 56 0.30 14.01 10.47
C LEU A 56 -0.07 13.32 11.77
N THR A 57 -1.27 13.56 12.27
CA THR A 57 -1.77 12.82 13.43
C THR A 57 -2.34 11.47 12.97
N LYS A 58 -2.34 10.49 13.88
CA LYS A 58 -2.89 9.17 13.59
C LYS A 58 -4.39 9.24 13.30
N GLU A 59 -5.11 10.10 13.99
CA GLU A 59 -6.55 10.33 13.81
C GLU A 59 -6.86 10.94 12.44
N TRP A 60 -5.95 11.74 11.88
CA TRP A 60 -6.07 12.19 10.49
C TRP A 60 -5.97 11.00 9.54
N ALA A 61 -4.98 10.12 9.73
CA ALA A 61 -4.77 8.95 8.87
C ALA A 61 -5.97 7.99 8.91
N GLU A 62 -6.50 7.70 10.11
CA GLU A 62 -7.70 6.88 10.30
C GLU A 62 -8.92 7.48 9.60
N ARG A 63 -9.12 8.80 9.70
CA ARG A 63 -10.22 9.51 9.00
C ARG A 63 -10.08 9.46 7.48
N GLN A 64 -8.85 9.36 6.96
CA GLN A 64 -8.60 9.17 5.52
C GLN A 64 -8.70 7.70 5.08
N GLY A 65 -9.01 6.77 5.98
CA GLY A 65 -9.09 5.34 5.67
C GLY A 65 -7.74 4.69 5.40
N LEU A 66 -6.64 5.30 5.84
CA LEU A 66 -5.32 4.69 5.73
C LEU A 66 -5.22 3.51 6.69
N ASN A 67 -4.82 2.36 6.17
CA ASN A 67 -4.50 1.18 6.96
C ASN A 67 -2.98 0.98 7.01
N PRO A 68 -2.43 0.55 8.16
CA PRO A 68 -1.06 0.05 8.21
C PRO A 68 -0.87 -1.14 7.26
N ALA A 69 0.38 -1.44 6.91
CA ALA A 69 0.72 -2.67 6.22
C ALA A 69 0.22 -3.89 7.04
N LEU A 70 -0.57 -4.74 6.39
CA LEU A 70 -1.21 -5.89 7.03
C LEU A 70 -0.37 -7.15 6.86
N TYR A 71 0.21 -7.63 7.95
CA TYR A 71 0.89 -8.92 7.98
C TYR A 71 -0.10 -10.03 8.28
N ILE A 72 -0.18 -11.03 7.40
CA ILE A 72 -1.12 -12.14 7.51
C ILE A 72 -0.34 -13.45 7.59
N ASN A 73 -0.71 -14.29 8.55
CA ASN A 73 -0.24 -15.67 8.60
C ASN A 73 -1.11 -16.53 7.67
N GLU A 74 -0.47 -17.31 6.78
CA GLU A 74 -1.13 -18.14 5.77
C GLU A 74 -2.22 -19.08 6.34
N LYS A 75 -2.11 -19.51 7.60
CA LYS A 75 -3.06 -20.42 8.26
C LYS A 75 -4.13 -19.71 9.08
N SER A 76 -4.13 -18.38 9.11
CA SER A 76 -5.11 -17.61 9.86
C SER A 76 -6.48 -17.63 9.17
N SER A 77 -7.55 -17.50 9.96
CA SER A 77 -8.91 -17.35 9.44
C SER A 77 -9.04 -16.12 8.54
N LEU A 78 -8.30 -15.04 8.84
CA LEU A 78 -8.25 -13.84 8.03
C LEU A 78 -7.69 -14.11 6.64
N ALA A 79 -6.61 -14.90 6.54
CA ALA A 79 -6.01 -15.28 5.27
C ALA A 79 -7.01 -16.02 4.38
N ARG A 80 -7.73 -17.00 4.95
CA ARG A 80 -8.77 -17.76 4.24
C ARG A 80 -9.90 -16.87 3.76
N CYS A 81 -10.43 -16.01 4.64
CA CYS A 81 -11.50 -15.08 4.30
C CYS A 81 -11.08 -14.12 3.17
N LEU A 82 -9.85 -13.62 3.23
CA LEU A 82 -9.29 -12.74 2.20
C LEU A 82 -9.17 -13.47 0.86
N LYS A 83 -8.62 -14.69 0.85
CA LYS A 83 -8.54 -15.54 -0.35
C LYS A 83 -9.91 -15.75 -0.96
N ASP A 84 -10.87 -16.24 -0.18
CA ASP A 84 -12.22 -16.56 -0.66
C ASP A 84 -12.91 -15.30 -1.24
N THR A 85 -12.76 -14.15 -0.57
CA THR A 85 -13.32 -12.88 -1.02
C THR A 85 -12.71 -12.42 -2.34
N ILE A 86 -11.38 -12.53 -2.47
CA ILE A 86 -10.67 -12.15 -3.69
C ILE A 86 -11.03 -13.09 -4.84
N ASP A 87 -11.03 -14.41 -4.61
CA ASP A 87 -11.39 -15.40 -5.62
C ASP A 87 -12.82 -15.15 -6.14
N CYS A 88 -13.78 -14.85 -5.25
CA CYS A 88 -15.15 -14.49 -5.65
C CYS A 88 -15.20 -13.21 -6.51
N HIS A 89 -14.43 -12.16 -6.17
CA HIS A 89 -14.47 -10.88 -6.88
C HIS A 89 -13.68 -10.88 -8.20
N ILE A 90 -12.61 -11.67 -8.30
CA ILE A 90 -11.81 -11.77 -9.52
C ILE A 90 -12.52 -12.65 -10.56
N MET A 91 -13.17 -13.75 -10.14
CA MET A 91 -13.94 -14.60 -11.06
C MET A 91 -15.16 -13.90 -11.67
N GLU A 92 -15.61 -12.78 -11.10
CA GLU A 92 -16.68 -11.94 -11.66
C GLU A 92 -16.17 -10.95 -12.72
N LYS A 93 -14.85 -10.80 -12.89
CA LYS A 93 -14.23 -9.86 -13.83
C LYS A 93 -13.13 -10.54 -14.65
N GLU A 94 -13.49 -11.50 -15.50
CA GLU A 94 -12.67 -11.81 -16.68
C GLU A 94 -12.79 -10.64 -17.68
N GLY A 95 -11.98 -9.61 -17.48
CA GLY A 95 -11.58 -8.66 -18.52
C GLY A 95 -10.08 -8.85 -18.73
N ASP A 96 -9.67 -9.03 -19.99
CA ASP A 96 -8.31 -9.39 -20.35
C ASP A 96 -7.28 -8.37 -19.84
N LEU A 97 -6.17 -8.87 -19.30
CA LEU A 97 -4.98 -8.10 -18.93
C LEU A 97 -4.39 -7.26 -20.09
N GLU A 98 -4.88 -7.47 -21.31
CA GLU A 98 -4.53 -6.71 -22.51
C GLU A 98 -5.08 -5.28 -22.52
N ASP A 99 -6.05 -4.95 -21.66
CA ASP A 99 -6.68 -3.62 -21.58
C ASP A 99 -5.96 -2.64 -20.64
N LEU A 100 -4.88 -3.05 -19.96
CA LEU A 100 -4.10 -2.18 -19.09
C LEU A 100 -3.12 -1.31 -19.90
N ASP A 101 -3.10 0.00 -19.62
CA ASP A 101 -2.21 0.95 -20.26
C ASP A 101 -0.74 0.59 -19.99
N GLU A 102 0.16 0.83 -20.95
CA GLU A 102 1.59 0.50 -20.85
C GLU A 102 2.28 1.18 -19.65
N SER A 103 1.68 2.25 -19.11
CA SER A 103 2.13 2.91 -17.88
C SER A 103 1.89 2.07 -16.61
N GLU A 104 0.96 1.11 -16.63
CA GLU A 104 0.61 0.21 -15.53
C GLU A 104 1.44 -1.08 -15.55
N LYS A 105 2.13 -1.38 -16.66
CA LYS A 105 2.96 -2.58 -16.85
C LYS A 105 4.40 -2.44 -16.36
N LYS A 106 4.78 -1.31 -15.75
CA LYS A 106 6.19 -1.00 -15.41
C LYS A 106 6.61 -1.32 -13.98
N TYR A 107 6.00 -2.32 -13.33
CA TYR A 107 6.44 -2.82 -12.01
C TYR A 107 6.50 -4.36 -11.96
#